data_AF-A0A0C2ZL86-F1
#
_entry.id   AF-A0A0C2ZL86-F1
#
_cell.length_a   1.000
_cell.length_b   1.000
_cell.length_c   1.000
_cell.angle_alpha   90.00
_cell.angle_beta   90.00
_cell.angle_gamma   90.00
#
_symmetry.space_group_name_H-M   'P 1'
#
loop_
_entity.id
_entity.type
_entity.pdbx_description
1 polymer ?
#
loop_
_entity_poly.entity_id
_entity_poly.type
_entity_poly.pdbx_seq_one_letter_code
_entity_poly.pdbx_strand_id
1 'polypeptide(L)'
;QEAKAFAEETGPGPDPSQLRWDFNHPASSPWNQAVISQLMRLLTDMRQKWTVEPRSDEYWIDKITEKFNRIKRRVNRAKSHVLDDLSIETSVDVAARLADERDKVLMKARRDMRWRTKYYHRKEITKAMLAVKEAKGDDDALAWRFLNNVITTLGSDGMSSEDSEGEDTEPIFCTHILPWRRDIIKELNIIDQQRLRDSDIFSPRGAKSAKRIRSDNFSKSERKVVKGLPRPFYDQSWLAQNKGMSSDVPFRWMSVYATD
;
A
#
# COMPACT_ATOMS: atom_id res chain seq x y z
N GLN A 1 -25.54 30.99 7.88
CA GLN A 1 -26.33 32.22 7.71
C GLN A 1 -25.48 33.33 7.10
N GLU A 2 -24.26 33.57 7.61
CA GLU A 2 -23.30 34.53 7.03
C GLU A 2 -22.97 34.29 5.55
N ALA A 3 -22.59 33.06 5.17
CA ALA A 3 -22.27 32.74 3.76
C ALA A 3 -23.43 33.00 2.78
N LYS A 4 -24.67 32.84 3.24
CA LYS A 4 -25.88 33.11 2.44
C LYS A 4 -26.12 34.62 2.32
N ALA A 5 -26.06 35.34 3.44
CA ALA A 5 -26.21 36.80 3.46
C ALA A 5 -25.12 37.51 2.63
N PHE A 6 -23.88 37.03 2.68
CA PHE A 6 -22.79 37.53 1.83
C PHE A 6 -23.04 37.28 0.34
N ALA A 7 -23.52 36.09 -0.03
CA ALA A 7 -23.86 35.77 -1.42
C ALA A 7 -25.03 36.62 -1.95
N GLU A 8 -25.90 37.10 -1.07
CA GLU A 8 -27.01 38.02 -1.34
C GLU A 8 -26.61 39.50 -1.18
N GLU A 9 -25.31 39.80 -1.03
CA GLU A 9 -24.75 41.16 -0.84
C GLU A 9 -25.32 41.93 0.37
N THR A 10 -25.91 41.21 1.32
CA THR A 10 -26.60 41.78 2.50
C THR A 10 -25.83 41.58 3.81
N GLY A 11 -24.76 40.78 3.80
CA GLY A 11 -23.96 40.44 4.96
C GLY A 11 -22.47 40.75 4.80
N PRO A 12 -21.71 40.81 5.91
CA PRO A 12 -20.28 41.05 5.87
C PRO A 12 -19.52 39.89 5.21
N GLY A 13 -18.35 40.19 4.62
CA GLY A 13 -17.43 39.19 4.12
C GLY A 13 -16.72 38.40 5.24
N PRO A 14 -15.93 37.37 4.90
CA PRO A 14 -15.25 36.53 5.88
C PRO A 14 -14.22 37.32 6.71
N ASP A 15 -14.25 37.14 8.02
CA ASP A 15 -13.30 37.75 8.97
C ASP A 15 -11.89 37.18 8.79
N PRO A 16 -10.87 38.00 8.47
CA PRO A 16 -9.48 37.56 8.34
C PRO A 16 -8.89 36.92 9.60
N SER A 17 -9.37 37.28 10.79
CA SER A 17 -8.92 36.74 12.08
C SER A 17 -9.61 35.43 12.47
N GLN A 18 -10.77 35.15 11.86
CA GLN A 18 -11.58 33.97 12.10
C GLN A 18 -12.12 33.37 10.80
N LEU A 19 -11.24 33.05 9.86
CA LEU A 19 -11.65 32.51 8.56
C LEU A 19 -12.39 31.17 8.71
N ARG A 20 -13.59 31.10 8.13
CA ARG A 20 -14.45 29.90 8.12
C ARG A 20 -14.80 29.48 6.70
N TRP A 21 -14.56 28.22 6.38
CA TRP A 21 -14.99 27.63 5.12
C TRP A 21 -16.47 27.27 5.14
N ASP A 22 -17.15 27.44 4.00
CA ASP A 22 -18.46 26.86 3.78
C ASP A 22 -18.32 25.53 3.01
N PHE A 23 -18.36 24.42 3.74
CA PHE A 23 -18.24 23.09 3.16
C PHE A 23 -19.51 22.61 2.44
N ASN A 24 -20.65 23.30 2.57
CA ASN A 24 -21.86 22.91 1.84
C ASN A 24 -21.76 23.35 0.37
N HIS A 25 -21.13 24.49 0.09
CA HIS A 25 -20.98 25.04 -1.26
C HIS A 25 -19.61 24.72 -1.90
N PRO A 26 -19.48 24.74 -3.24
CA PRO A 26 -18.20 24.50 -3.92
C PRO A 26 -17.16 25.60 -3.61
N ALA A 27 -15.89 25.35 -3.95
CA ALA A 27 -14.82 26.35 -3.78
C ALA A 27 -15.07 27.63 -4.59
N SER A 28 -15.80 27.50 -5.71
CA SER A 28 -16.22 28.60 -6.57
C SER A 28 -17.38 29.43 -6.01
N SER A 29 -17.94 29.09 -4.85
CA SER A 29 -19.00 29.91 -4.25
C SER A 29 -18.46 31.28 -3.85
N PRO A 30 -19.30 32.35 -3.87
CA PRO A 30 -18.86 33.70 -3.52
C PRO A 30 -18.14 33.76 -2.16
N TRP A 31 -18.71 33.11 -1.13
CA TRP A 31 -18.10 33.04 0.19
C TRP A 31 -16.73 32.34 0.18
N ASN A 32 -16.61 31.17 -0.45
CA ASN A 32 -15.36 30.42 -0.45
C ASN A 32 -14.29 31.12 -1.31
N GLN A 33 -14.66 31.80 -2.39
CA GLN A 33 -13.76 32.66 -3.15
C GLN A 33 -13.25 33.84 -2.32
N ALA A 34 -14.10 34.45 -1.50
CA ALA A 34 -13.67 35.49 -0.56
C ALA A 34 -12.69 34.96 0.49
N VAL A 35 -12.91 33.74 1.01
CA VAL A 35 -11.97 33.07 1.93
C VAL A 35 -10.63 32.76 1.24
N ILE A 36 -10.65 32.25 0.00
CA ILE A 36 -9.43 32.02 -0.80
C ILE A 36 -8.66 33.33 -0.97
N SER A 37 -9.35 34.43 -1.28
CA SER A 37 -8.75 35.75 -1.44
C SER A 37 -8.08 36.25 -0.15
N GLN A 38 -8.71 36.03 1.01
CA GLN A 38 -8.11 36.37 2.30
C GLN A 38 -6.87 35.51 2.60
N LEU A 39 -6.92 34.21 2.31
CA LEU A 39 -5.76 33.32 2.47
C LEU A 39 -4.62 33.70 1.53
N MET A 40 -4.92 34.12 0.30
CA MET A 40 -3.93 34.61 -0.65
C MET A 40 -3.26 35.88 -0.13
N ARG A 41 -4.02 36.83 0.44
CA ARG A 41 -3.45 38.04 1.06
C ARG A 41 -2.49 37.70 2.20
N LEU A 42 -2.90 36.83 3.13
CA LEU A 42 -2.05 36.35 4.22
C LEU A 42 -0.79 35.65 3.70
N LEU A 43 -0.92 34.86 2.64
CA LEU A 43 0.19 34.16 2.03
C LEU A 43 1.17 35.14 1.36
N THR A 44 0.68 36.18 0.68
CA THR A 44 1.51 37.24 0.10
C THR A 44 2.32 37.97 1.18
N ASP A 45 1.69 38.32 2.30
CA ASP A 45 2.37 38.97 3.43
C ASP A 45 3.47 38.06 4.01
N MET A 46 3.20 36.75 4.13
CA MET A 46 4.20 35.78 4.58
C MET A 46 5.36 35.61 3.60
N ARG A 47 5.09 35.67 2.29
CA ARG A 47 6.08 35.49 1.23
C ARG A 47 7.07 36.64 1.12
N GLN A 48 6.75 37.84 1.59
CA GLN A 48 7.70 38.96 1.60
C GLN A 48 9.02 38.61 2.32
N LYS A 49 9.00 37.62 3.21
CA LYS A 49 10.16 37.17 4.00
C LYS A 49 10.86 35.94 3.39
N TRP A 50 10.38 35.41 2.27
CA TRP A 50 10.94 34.20 1.67
C TRP A 50 12.11 34.53 0.75
N THR A 51 13.17 33.73 0.81
CA THR A 51 14.39 33.91 0.00
C THR A 51 14.36 33.16 -1.33
N VAL A 52 13.22 32.53 -1.66
CA VAL A 52 13.05 31.67 -2.84
C VAL A 52 12.11 32.37 -3.82
N GLU A 53 12.36 32.18 -5.12
CA GLU A 53 11.52 32.74 -6.17
C GLU A 53 10.04 32.30 -5.99
N PRO A 54 9.09 33.26 -5.91
CA PRO A 54 7.71 32.95 -5.60
C PRO A 54 7.03 32.27 -6.81
N ARG A 55 6.29 31.19 -6.55
CA ARG A 55 5.35 30.63 -7.54
C ARG A 55 4.21 31.62 -7.82
N SER A 56 3.60 31.51 -9.00
CA SER A 56 2.49 32.39 -9.42
C SER A 56 1.28 32.29 -8.50
N ASP A 57 0.45 33.32 -8.49
CA ASP A 57 -0.75 33.33 -7.65
C ASP A 57 -1.79 32.30 -8.11
N GLU A 58 -1.89 32.01 -9.41
CA GLU A 58 -2.77 30.92 -9.88
C GLU A 58 -2.37 29.57 -9.29
N TYR A 59 -1.07 29.29 -9.17
CA TYR A 59 -0.57 28.05 -8.56
C TYR A 59 -1.05 27.93 -7.10
N TRP A 60 -1.02 29.01 -6.34
CA TRP A 60 -1.42 28.97 -4.93
C TRP A 60 -2.93 28.95 -4.73
N ILE A 61 -3.68 29.64 -5.59
CA ILE A 61 -5.14 29.52 -5.64
C ILE A 61 -5.52 28.06 -5.90
N ASP A 62 -4.86 27.40 -6.85
CA ASP A 62 -5.07 25.97 -7.12
C ASP A 62 -4.75 25.11 -5.88
N LYS A 63 -3.60 25.34 -5.21
CA LYS A 63 -3.26 24.59 -3.97
C LYS A 63 -4.22 24.81 -2.81
N ILE A 64 -4.72 26.03 -2.62
CA ILE A 64 -5.73 26.32 -1.59
C ILE A 64 -7.03 25.60 -1.96
N THR A 65 -7.44 25.66 -3.23
CA THR A 65 -8.65 25.00 -3.75
C THR A 65 -8.56 23.47 -3.63
N GLU A 66 -7.42 22.87 -3.98
CA GLU A 66 -7.14 21.45 -3.82
C GLU A 66 -7.28 21.03 -2.35
N LYS A 67 -6.71 21.82 -1.44
CA LYS A 67 -6.78 21.59 0.01
C LYS A 67 -8.21 21.71 0.54
N PHE A 68 -8.98 22.72 0.10
CA PHE A 68 -10.40 22.87 0.42
C PHE A 68 -11.19 21.63 -0.02
N ASN A 69 -11.05 21.21 -1.28
CA ASN A 69 -11.77 20.04 -1.83
C ASN A 69 -11.41 18.75 -1.09
N ARG A 70 -10.16 18.60 -0.64
CA ARG A 70 -9.76 17.47 0.21
C ARG A 70 -10.43 17.50 1.59
N ILE A 71 -10.52 18.67 2.22
CA ILE A 71 -11.19 18.82 3.52
C ILE A 71 -12.71 18.62 3.36
N LYS A 72 -13.33 19.24 2.37
CA LYS A 72 -14.77 19.08 2.05
C LYS A 72 -15.15 17.61 1.89
N ARG A 73 -14.34 16.81 1.19
CA ARG A 73 -14.55 15.36 1.06
C ARG A 73 -14.57 14.65 2.42
N ARG A 74 -13.69 15.03 3.36
CA ARG A 74 -13.67 14.46 4.72
C ARG A 74 -14.89 14.90 5.53
N VAL A 75 -15.25 16.18 5.48
CA VAL A 75 -16.43 16.71 6.15
C VAL A 75 -17.70 16.00 5.66
N ASN A 76 -17.84 15.82 4.35
CA ASN A 76 -18.99 15.12 3.78
C ASN A 76 -19.07 13.65 4.21
N ARG A 77 -17.94 12.95 4.36
CA ARG A 77 -17.91 11.57 4.90
C ARG A 77 -18.29 11.49 6.38
N ALA A 78 -18.06 12.57 7.12
CA ALA A 78 -18.39 12.68 8.54
C ALA A 78 -19.82 13.21 8.78
N LYS A 79 -20.63 13.41 7.73
CA LYS A 79 -22.05 13.69 7.90
C LYS A 79 -22.77 12.40 8.30
N SER A 80 -23.77 12.53 9.16
CA SER A 80 -24.69 11.44 9.46
C SER A 80 -25.41 11.01 8.19
N HIS A 81 -25.52 9.70 8.01
CA HIS A 81 -26.35 9.11 6.96
C HIS A 81 -27.72 8.72 7.50
N VAL A 82 -28.69 8.56 6.60
CA VAL A 82 -29.97 7.90 6.90
C VAL A 82 -29.77 6.40 6.71
N LEU A 83 -30.16 5.63 7.72
CA LEU A 83 -30.06 4.17 7.76
C LEU A 83 -31.26 3.53 7.04
N ASP A 84 -31.18 2.21 6.80
CA ASP A 84 -32.21 1.45 6.08
C ASP A 84 -33.57 1.46 6.79
N ASP A 85 -33.57 1.62 8.12
CA ASP A 85 -34.76 1.75 8.96
C ASP A 85 -35.30 3.21 9.02
N LEU A 86 -34.78 4.09 8.17
CA LEU A 86 -35.08 5.53 8.11
C LEU A 86 -34.63 6.34 9.33
N SER A 87 -33.87 5.75 10.26
CA SER A 87 -33.24 6.49 11.35
C SER A 87 -32.00 7.26 10.87
N ILE A 88 -31.54 8.23 11.65
CA ILE A 88 -30.34 9.03 11.34
C ILE A 88 -29.19 8.52 12.20
N GLU A 89 -28.03 8.26 11.59
CA GLU A 89 -26.81 7.91 12.31
C GLU A 89 -26.52 8.91 13.44
N THR A 90 -26.34 8.39 14.65
CA THR A 90 -25.90 9.21 15.78
C THR A 90 -24.44 9.62 15.60
N SER A 91 -23.98 10.61 16.38
CA SER A 91 -22.55 10.98 16.38
C SER A 91 -21.63 9.82 16.74
N VAL A 92 -22.11 8.86 17.55
CA VAL A 92 -21.36 7.65 17.93
C VAL A 92 -21.25 6.71 16.72
N ASP A 93 -22.32 6.51 15.97
CA ASP A 93 -22.33 5.67 14.77
C ASP A 93 -21.40 6.23 13.69
N VAL A 94 -21.44 7.55 13.46
CA VAL A 94 -20.53 8.23 12.54
C VAL A 94 -19.07 8.02 12.96
N ALA A 95 -18.76 8.17 14.26
CA ALA A 95 -17.40 7.98 14.76
C ALA A 95 -16.94 6.52 14.58
N ALA A 96 -17.79 5.54 14.89
CA ALA A 96 -17.51 4.13 14.71
C ALA A 96 -17.26 3.77 13.23
N ARG A 97 -18.11 4.26 12.32
CA ARG A 97 -17.94 4.09 10.87
C ARG A 97 -16.61 4.68 10.38
N LEU A 98 -16.26 5.89 10.80
CA LEU A 98 -14.99 6.52 10.41
C LEU A 98 -13.78 5.78 10.97
N ALA A 99 -13.88 5.21 12.18
CA ALA A 99 -12.84 4.37 12.77
C ALA A 99 -12.65 3.06 11.98
N ASP A 100 -13.75 2.37 11.69
CA ASP A 100 -13.73 1.13 10.90
C ASP A 100 -13.20 1.37 9.47
N GLU A 101 -13.61 2.44 8.79
CA GLU A 101 -13.06 2.84 7.49
C GLU A 101 -11.55 3.06 7.56
N ARG A 102 -11.08 3.78 8.59
CA ARG A 102 -9.65 4.02 8.82
C ARG A 102 -8.92 2.70 9.04
N ASP A 103 -9.46 1.80 9.86
CA ASP A 103 -8.84 0.53 10.17
C ASP A 103 -8.78 -0.38 8.94
N LYS A 104 -9.84 -0.44 8.13
CA LYS A 104 -9.84 -1.14 6.84
C LYS A 104 -8.75 -0.61 5.90
N VAL A 105 -8.60 0.71 5.79
CA VAL A 105 -7.54 1.34 4.98
C VAL A 105 -6.16 0.99 5.52
N LEU A 106 -5.95 1.07 6.85
CA LEU A 106 -4.69 0.73 7.48
C LEU A 106 -4.37 -0.76 7.33
N MET A 107 -5.33 -1.65 7.50
CA MET A 107 -5.16 -3.09 7.30
C MET A 107 -4.77 -3.40 5.85
N LYS A 108 -5.43 -2.78 4.87
CA LYS A 108 -5.05 -2.90 3.46
C LYS A 108 -3.64 -2.38 3.20
N ALA A 109 -3.29 -1.21 3.73
CA ALA A 109 -1.95 -0.63 3.56
C ALA A 109 -0.86 -1.48 4.23
N ARG A 110 -1.12 -2.02 5.43
CA ARG A 110 -0.22 -2.95 6.15
C ARG A 110 -0.03 -4.23 5.36
N ARG A 111 -1.13 -4.84 4.90
CA ARG A 111 -1.08 -6.01 4.00
C ARG A 111 -0.22 -5.67 2.80
N ASP A 112 -0.43 -4.49 2.19
CA ASP A 112 0.29 -4.05 1.01
C ASP A 112 1.79 -3.88 1.20
N MET A 113 2.17 -3.29 2.33
CA MET A 113 3.57 -3.14 2.71
C MET A 113 4.23 -4.50 2.99
N ARG A 114 3.52 -5.43 3.67
CA ARG A 114 4.07 -6.73 4.06
C ARG A 114 4.54 -7.56 2.85
N TRP A 115 3.75 -7.68 1.78
CA TRP A 115 4.16 -8.48 0.62
C TRP A 115 5.31 -7.85 -0.16
N ARG A 116 5.36 -6.51 -0.24
CA ARG A 116 6.51 -5.79 -0.83
C ARG A 116 7.78 -5.98 0.00
N THR A 117 7.68 -5.81 1.31
CA THR A 117 8.81 -6.06 2.23
C THR A 117 9.30 -7.50 2.10
N LYS A 118 8.41 -8.48 1.98
CA LYS A 118 8.75 -9.89 1.77
C LYS A 118 9.54 -10.10 0.48
N TYR A 119 9.14 -9.48 -0.62
CA TYR A 119 9.89 -9.52 -1.88
C TYR A 119 11.32 -9.01 -1.70
N TYR A 120 11.46 -7.79 -1.18
CA TYR A 120 12.78 -7.19 -0.97
C TYR A 120 13.62 -8.05 -0.05
N HIS A 121 13.02 -8.57 1.02
CA HIS A 121 13.72 -9.39 1.96
C HIS A 121 14.27 -10.68 1.34
N ARG A 122 13.44 -11.40 0.59
CA ARG A 122 13.87 -12.61 -0.13
C ARG A 122 14.94 -12.32 -1.16
N LYS A 123 14.82 -11.20 -1.88
CA LYS A 123 15.80 -10.76 -2.87
C LYS A 123 17.15 -10.47 -2.23
N GLU A 124 17.17 -9.80 -1.08
CA GLU A 124 18.41 -9.54 -0.34
C GLU A 124 19.05 -10.84 0.15
N ILE A 125 18.25 -11.78 0.69
CA ILE A 125 18.76 -13.10 1.12
C ILE A 125 19.38 -13.85 -0.06
N THR A 126 18.66 -14.02 -1.17
CA THR A 126 19.17 -14.78 -2.32
C THR A 126 20.42 -14.14 -2.92
N LYS A 127 20.49 -12.80 -2.94
CA LYS A 127 21.65 -12.07 -3.43
C LYS A 127 22.86 -12.22 -2.51
N ALA A 128 22.67 -12.08 -1.20
CA ALA A 128 23.74 -12.23 -0.21
C ALA A 128 24.28 -13.67 -0.20
N MET A 129 23.40 -14.66 -0.17
CA MET A 129 23.80 -16.07 -0.19
C MET A 129 24.54 -16.42 -1.48
N LEU A 130 24.04 -16.00 -2.64
CA LEU A 130 24.74 -16.23 -3.90
C LEU A 130 26.17 -15.67 -3.85
N ALA A 131 26.36 -14.44 -3.36
CA ALA A 131 27.68 -13.83 -3.25
C ALA A 131 28.61 -14.61 -2.29
N VAL A 132 28.09 -15.07 -1.15
CA VAL A 132 28.86 -15.88 -0.19
C VAL A 132 29.25 -17.23 -0.80
N LYS A 133 28.32 -17.91 -1.48
CA LYS A 133 28.54 -19.23 -2.08
C LYS A 133 29.48 -19.17 -3.27
N GLU A 134 29.36 -18.16 -4.13
CA GLU A 134 30.31 -17.92 -5.23
C GLU A 134 31.72 -17.60 -4.70
N ALA A 135 31.83 -16.82 -3.63
CA ALA A 135 33.13 -16.52 -3.02
C ALA A 135 33.82 -17.74 -2.40
N LYS A 136 33.03 -18.68 -1.85
CA LYS A 136 33.53 -19.94 -1.28
C LYS A 136 33.76 -21.03 -2.33
N GLY A 137 33.19 -20.89 -3.52
CA GLY A 137 33.22 -21.92 -4.57
C GLY A 137 32.33 -23.13 -4.24
N ASP A 138 31.27 -22.93 -3.46
CA ASP A 138 30.37 -24.00 -3.05
C ASP A 138 29.47 -24.47 -4.21
N ASP A 139 29.22 -25.78 -4.31
CA ASP A 139 28.38 -26.39 -5.37
C ASP A 139 26.92 -25.87 -5.35
N ASP A 140 26.43 -25.43 -4.19
CA ASP A 140 25.07 -24.90 -4.03
C ASP A 140 24.90 -23.47 -4.57
N ALA A 141 25.98 -22.81 -5.04
CA ALA A 141 25.91 -21.49 -5.70
C ALA A 141 24.94 -21.51 -6.90
N LEU A 142 24.87 -22.61 -7.64
CA LEU A 142 23.93 -22.77 -8.75
C LEU A 142 22.46 -22.76 -8.29
N ALA A 143 22.17 -23.41 -7.16
CA ALA A 143 20.83 -23.41 -6.58
C ALA A 143 20.44 -22.00 -6.11
N TRP A 144 21.35 -21.29 -5.45
CA TRP A 144 21.12 -19.90 -5.03
C TRP A 144 20.93 -18.93 -6.20
N ARG A 145 21.67 -19.13 -7.31
CA ARG A 145 21.48 -18.38 -8.55
C ARG A 145 20.09 -18.64 -9.14
N PHE A 146 19.65 -19.89 -9.15
CA PHE A 146 18.30 -20.26 -9.57
C PHE A 146 17.23 -19.57 -8.70
N LEU A 147 17.34 -19.66 -7.37
CA LEU A 147 16.40 -19.04 -6.43
C LEU A 147 16.35 -17.51 -6.61
N ASN A 148 17.50 -16.86 -6.79
CA ASN A 148 17.57 -15.42 -7.08
C ASN A 148 16.84 -15.05 -8.37
N ASN A 149 16.98 -15.88 -9.42
CA ASN A 149 16.28 -15.69 -10.69
C ASN A 149 14.77 -15.89 -10.54
N VAL A 150 14.32 -16.88 -9.77
CA VAL A 150 12.90 -17.10 -9.45
C VAL A 150 12.30 -15.86 -8.78
N ILE A 151 12.94 -15.34 -7.73
CA ILE A 151 12.46 -14.15 -7.00
C ILE A 151 12.47 -12.91 -7.89
N THR A 152 13.54 -12.69 -8.65
CA THR A 152 13.67 -11.51 -9.51
C THR A 152 12.63 -11.52 -10.63
N THR A 153 12.38 -12.67 -11.23
CA THR A 153 11.39 -12.82 -12.31
C THR A 153 9.95 -12.64 -11.80
N LEU A 154 9.63 -13.20 -10.62
CA LEU A 154 8.32 -13.02 -9.99
C LEU A 154 8.03 -11.57 -9.59
N GLY A 155 9.07 -10.82 -9.23
CA GLY A 155 8.94 -9.46 -8.71
C GLY A 155 8.14 -9.40 -7.41
N SER A 156 7.81 -8.18 -6.98
CA SER A 156 6.93 -8.00 -5.82
C SER A 156 5.56 -8.60 -6.07
N ASP A 157 5.03 -8.46 -7.28
CA ASP A 157 3.67 -8.90 -7.58
C ASP A 157 3.48 -10.41 -7.57
N GLY A 158 4.56 -11.18 -7.67
CA GLY A 158 4.53 -12.63 -7.47
C GLY A 158 4.54 -13.08 -6.00
N MET A 159 4.58 -12.17 -5.02
CA MET A 159 4.56 -12.52 -3.59
C MET A 159 3.14 -12.61 -3.03
N SER A 160 2.82 -13.69 -2.34
CA SER A 160 1.53 -13.86 -1.67
C SER A 160 1.31 -12.86 -0.54
N SER A 161 0.06 -12.47 -0.30
CA SER A 161 -0.34 -11.78 0.93
C SER A 161 -0.22 -12.72 2.14
N GLU A 162 -0.12 -12.15 3.34
CA GLU A 162 -0.13 -12.87 4.61
C GLU A 162 -1.05 -12.15 5.58
N ASP A 163 -1.87 -12.92 6.28
CA ASP A 163 -2.56 -12.47 7.49
C ASP A 163 -1.73 -12.88 8.72
N SER A 164 -1.79 -12.08 9.78
CA SER A 164 -1.13 -12.39 11.05
C SER A 164 -2.11 -13.11 11.96
N GLU A 165 -1.71 -14.26 12.48
CA GLU A 165 -2.49 -15.03 13.44
C GLU A 165 -1.82 -14.91 14.81
N GLY A 166 -2.59 -14.47 15.82
CA GLY A 166 -2.14 -14.25 17.20
C GLY A 166 -1.73 -12.80 17.54
N GLU A 167 -2.31 -12.26 18.61
CA GLU A 167 -1.89 -10.98 19.21
C GLU A 167 -0.95 -11.15 20.43
N ASP A 168 -0.91 -12.35 21.03
CA ASP A 168 -0.21 -12.60 22.32
C ASP A 168 0.94 -13.64 22.26
N THR A 169 1.31 -14.15 21.09
CA THR A 169 2.40 -15.15 20.93
C THR A 169 3.34 -14.80 19.77
N GLU A 170 4.41 -15.59 19.57
CA GLU A 170 5.30 -15.40 18.41
C GLU A 170 4.48 -15.26 17.12
N PRO A 171 4.71 -14.21 16.30
CA PRO A 171 3.84 -13.92 15.17
C PRO A 171 3.91 -15.07 14.17
N ILE A 172 2.79 -15.72 13.92
CA ILE A 172 2.64 -16.72 12.86
C ILE A 172 1.97 -16.05 11.67
N PHE A 173 2.57 -16.18 10.49
CA PHE A 173 2.02 -15.64 9.26
C PHE A 173 1.43 -16.75 8.39
N CYS A 174 0.14 -16.63 8.08
CA CYS A 174 -0.59 -17.54 7.22
C CYS A 174 -0.58 -16.99 5.79
N THR A 175 0.08 -17.73 4.89
CA THR A 175 0.30 -17.27 3.52
C THR A 175 -0.87 -17.65 2.62
N HIS A 176 -1.46 -16.68 1.93
CA HIS A 176 -2.52 -16.95 0.95
C HIS A 176 -1.99 -17.64 -0.30
N ILE A 177 -2.82 -18.49 -0.90
CA ILE A 177 -2.51 -19.20 -2.14
C ILE A 177 -2.73 -18.26 -3.32
N LEU A 178 -1.80 -18.20 -4.27
CA LEU A 178 -1.97 -17.50 -5.55
C LEU A 178 -2.42 -18.52 -6.61
N PRO A 179 -3.70 -18.60 -6.99
CA PRO A 179 -4.21 -19.71 -7.81
C PRO A 179 -3.60 -19.79 -9.21
N TRP A 180 -3.10 -18.66 -9.72
CA TRP A 180 -2.45 -18.58 -11.02
C TRP A 180 -1.00 -19.01 -11.01
N ARG A 181 -0.35 -19.03 -9.85
CA ARG A 181 1.09 -19.25 -9.71
C ARG A 181 1.37 -20.72 -9.50
N ARG A 182 2.43 -21.22 -10.13
CA ARG A 182 2.98 -22.55 -9.85
C ARG A 182 3.22 -22.70 -8.35
N ASP A 183 3.09 -23.92 -7.85
CA ASP A 183 3.53 -24.22 -6.49
C ASP A 183 5.06 -24.09 -6.40
N ILE A 184 5.48 -23.09 -5.63
CA ILE A 184 6.88 -22.74 -5.36
C ILE A 184 7.14 -22.68 -3.86
N ILE A 185 6.29 -23.34 -3.07
CA ILE A 185 6.35 -23.29 -1.60
C ILE A 185 7.71 -23.75 -1.10
N LYS A 186 8.29 -24.79 -1.72
CA LYS A 186 9.61 -25.34 -1.37
C LYS A 186 10.73 -24.33 -1.55
N GLU A 187 10.79 -23.70 -2.72
CA GLU A 187 11.79 -22.69 -3.06
C GLU A 187 11.70 -21.48 -2.12
N LEU A 188 10.48 -21.01 -1.83
CA LEU A 188 10.26 -19.92 -0.89
C LEU A 188 10.60 -20.30 0.55
N ASN A 189 10.33 -21.55 0.97
CA ASN A 189 10.68 -22.06 2.29
C ASN A 189 12.19 -22.09 2.49
N ILE A 190 12.97 -22.53 1.49
CA ILE A 190 14.45 -22.53 1.55
C ILE A 190 14.96 -21.12 1.85
N ILE A 191 14.49 -20.12 1.10
CA ILE A 191 14.91 -18.72 1.29
C ILE A 191 14.48 -18.19 2.66
N ASP A 192 13.23 -18.45 3.05
CA ASP A 192 12.68 -17.96 4.33
C ASP A 192 13.42 -18.60 5.53
N GLN A 193 13.81 -19.87 5.43
CA GLN A 193 14.53 -20.60 6.48
C GLN A 193 15.99 -20.18 6.60
N GLN A 194 16.64 -19.76 5.51
CA GLN A 194 18.06 -19.43 5.54
C GLN A 194 18.38 -18.35 6.58
N ARG A 195 17.53 -17.33 6.68
CA ARG A 195 17.73 -16.26 7.67
C ARG A 195 17.54 -16.73 9.12
N LEU A 196 16.72 -17.75 9.34
CA LEU A 196 16.56 -18.36 10.66
C LEU A 196 17.79 -19.18 11.07
N ARG A 197 18.44 -19.84 10.10
CA ARG A 197 19.64 -20.67 10.33
C ARG A 197 20.91 -19.81 10.46
N ASP A 198 21.09 -18.84 9.56
CA ASP A 198 22.33 -18.08 9.41
C ASP A 198 22.20 -16.68 10.02
N SER A 199 21.87 -16.64 11.31
CA SER A 199 21.72 -15.38 12.05
C SER A 199 23.04 -14.59 12.18
N ASP A 200 24.16 -15.22 11.90
CA ASP A 200 25.53 -14.67 11.88
C ASP A 200 25.88 -13.99 10.56
N ILE A 201 25.31 -14.43 9.43
CA ILE A 201 25.50 -13.82 8.10
C ILE A 201 24.70 -12.51 7.99
N PHE A 202 23.52 -12.45 8.62
CA PHE A 202 22.63 -11.29 8.54
C PHE A 202 22.68 -10.44 9.80
N SER A 203 22.80 -9.12 9.66
CA SER A 203 22.76 -8.22 10.82
C SER A 203 21.46 -8.40 11.62
N PRO A 204 21.49 -8.42 12.96
CA PRO A 204 20.31 -8.63 13.81
C PRO A 204 19.35 -7.42 13.85
N ARG A 205 19.53 -6.43 12.98
CA ARG A 205 18.70 -5.22 12.95
C ARG A 205 17.34 -5.50 12.31
N GLY A 206 16.29 -4.99 12.95
CA GLY A 206 14.91 -5.05 12.47
C GLY A 206 14.07 -6.13 13.14
N ALA A 207 12.84 -6.32 12.66
CA ALA A 207 11.95 -7.35 13.17
C ALA A 207 12.53 -8.76 12.94
N LYS A 208 12.44 -9.61 13.97
CA LYS A 208 12.83 -11.02 13.89
C LYS A 208 12.08 -11.70 12.74
N SER A 209 12.76 -12.61 12.06
CA SER A 209 12.10 -13.50 11.11
C SER A 209 11.07 -14.34 11.85
N ALA A 210 9.85 -14.32 11.34
CA ALA A 210 8.71 -15.03 11.90
C ALA A 210 8.43 -16.31 11.12
N LYS A 211 7.85 -17.30 11.80
CA LYS A 211 7.42 -18.54 11.16
C LYS A 211 6.28 -18.26 10.18
N ARG A 212 6.39 -18.87 9.00
CA ARG A 212 5.36 -18.78 7.94
C ARG A 212 4.76 -20.16 7.72
N ILE A 213 3.45 -20.26 7.80
CA ILE A 213 2.72 -21.50 7.55
C ILE A 213 2.04 -21.39 6.18
N ARG A 214 2.08 -22.50 5.43
CA ARG A 214 1.51 -22.65 4.09
C ARG A 214 0.72 -23.97 4.08
N SER A 215 -0.53 -23.90 3.69
CA SER A 215 -1.49 -25.01 3.70
C SER A 215 -2.50 -24.77 2.59
N ASP A 216 -2.95 -25.85 1.95
CA ASP A 216 -3.98 -25.81 0.90
C ASP A 216 -5.34 -25.33 1.42
N ASN A 217 -5.53 -25.37 2.73
CA ASN A 217 -6.74 -24.88 3.41
C ASN A 217 -6.76 -23.36 3.60
N PHE A 218 -5.71 -22.63 3.21
CA PHE A 218 -5.68 -21.17 3.34
C PHE A 218 -6.40 -20.47 2.20
N SER A 219 -6.99 -19.32 2.54
CA SER A 219 -7.77 -18.50 1.61
C SER A 219 -6.96 -18.11 0.38
N LYS A 220 -7.61 -18.17 -0.79
CA LYS A 220 -7.03 -17.70 -2.05
C LYS A 220 -6.79 -16.20 -1.99
N SER A 221 -5.66 -15.76 -2.51
CA SER A 221 -5.31 -14.36 -2.61
C SER A 221 -6.16 -13.68 -3.69
N GLU A 222 -6.77 -12.54 -3.36
CA GLU A 222 -7.52 -11.70 -4.32
C GLU A 222 -6.61 -10.88 -5.25
N ARG A 223 -5.29 -11.09 -5.17
CA ARG A 223 -4.32 -10.28 -5.92
C ARG A 223 -4.44 -10.54 -7.42
N LYS A 224 -4.28 -9.45 -8.19
CA LYS A 224 -4.24 -9.52 -9.65
C LYS A 224 -3.10 -10.40 -10.11
N VAL A 225 -3.38 -11.19 -11.14
CA VAL A 225 -2.38 -12.00 -11.83
C VAL A 225 -1.31 -11.12 -12.48
N VAL A 226 -0.06 -11.58 -12.40
CA VAL A 226 1.06 -10.98 -13.13
C VAL A 226 1.03 -11.49 -14.56
N LYS A 227 0.97 -10.59 -15.54
CA LYS A 227 1.01 -10.92 -16.96
C LYS A 227 2.45 -10.91 -17.47
N GLY A 228 2.75 -11.74 -18.47
CA GLY A 228 4.04 -11.77 -19.15
C GLY A 228 5.16 -12.50 -18.40
N LEU A 229 4.86 -13.28 -17.35
CA LEU A 229 5.87 -14.16 -16.77
C LEU A 229 6.16 -15.33 -17.72
N PRO A 230 7.35 -15.96 -17.63
CA PRO A 230 7.60 -17.21 -18.33
C PRO A 230 6.56 -18.28 -17.96
N ARG A 231 6.14 -19.08 -18.95
CA ARG A 231 5.13 -20.14 -18.78
C ARG A 231 5.33 -21.05 -17.54
N PRO A 232 6.56 -21.43 -17.13
CA PRO A 232 6.78 -22.26 -15.94
C PRO A 232 6.36 -21.63 -14.61
N PHE A 233 6.15 -20.32 -14.53
CA PHE A 233 5.71 -19.66 -13.29
C PHE A 233 4.21 -19.77 -13.03
N TYR A 234 3.43 -20.23 -14.02
CA TYR A 234 2.00 -20.39 -13.87
C TYR A 234 1.63 -21.83 -13.50
N ASP A 235 0.55 -21.95 -12.74
CA ASP A 235 -0.17 -23.20 -12.62
C ASP A 235 -0.72 -23.60 -14.00
N GLN A 236 -0.47 -24.83 -14.42
CA GLN A 236 -0.80 -25.25 -15.80
C GLN A 236 -2.31 -25.38 -16.02
N SER A 237 -3.05 -25.81 -14.99
CA SER A 237 -4.52 -25.92 -15.05
C SER A 237 -5.16 -24.53 -15.16
N TRP A 238 -4.65 -23.57 -14.37
CA TRP A 238 -5.07 -22.18 -14.44
C TRP A 238 -4.71 -21.55 -15.79
N LEU A 239 -3.49 -21.77 -16.29
CA LEU A 239 -3.03 -21.19 -17.56
C LEU A 239 -3.81 -21.75 -18.76
N ALA A 240 -4.20 -23.03 -18.74
CA ALA A 240 -5.03 -23.63 -19.78
C ALA A 240 -6.37 -22.90 -19.96
N GLN A 241 -6.92 -22.36 -18.87
CA GLN A 241 -8.17 -21.58 -18.87
C GLN A 241 -7.95 -20.09 -19.20
N ASN A 242 -6.70 -19.60 -19.13
CA ASN A 242 -6.35 -18.19 -19.24
C ASN A 242 -5.26 -17.96 -20.31
N LYS A 243 -5.64 -18.12 -21.58
CA LYS A 243 -4.73 -17.95 -22.74
C LYS A 243 -4.19 -16.52 -22.85
N GLY A 244 -2.98 -16.37 -23.37
CA GLY A 244 -2.34 -15.06 -23.61
C GLY A 244 -1.77 -14.37 -22.37
N MET A 245 -1.67 -15.08 -21.25
CA MET A 245 -1.17 -14.51 -19.98
C MET A 245 0.34 -14.66 -19.79
N SER A 246 0.95 -15.69 -20.37
CA SER A 246 2.38 -15.97 -20.26
C SER A 246 3.19 -15.35 -21.40
N SER A 247 4.48 -15.14 -21.14
CA SER A 247 5.50 -14.85 -22.14
C SER A 247 6.17 -16.13 -22.64
N ASP A 248 6.67 -16.09 -23.87
CA ASP A 248 7.46 -17.15 -24.51
C ASP A 248 8.94 -17.14 -24.11
N VAL A 249 9.35 -16.20 -23.24
CA VAL A 249 10.70 -16.17 -22.68
C VAL A 249 10.98 -17.50 -21.97
N PRO A 250 12.05 -18.22 -22.34
CA PRO A 250 12.37 -19.49 -21.72
C PRO A 250 12.81 -19.28 -20.28
N PHE A 251 12.34 -20.15 -19.40
CA PHE A 251 12.84 -20.24 -18.02
C PHE A 251 13.03 -21.70 -17.65
N ARG A 252 14.25 -22.09 -17.29
CA ARG A 252 14.53 -23.48 -16.90
C ARG A 252 14.26 -23.64 -15.41
N TRP A 253 13.19 -24.36 -15.08
CA TRP A 253 12.91 -24.73 -13.69
C TRP A 253 13.92 -25.76 -13.20
N MET A 254 14.47 -25.56 -12.00
CA MET A 254 15.38 -26.50 -11.35
C MET A 254 14.66 -27.17 -10.18
N SER A 255 14.85 -28.47 -10.01
CA SER A 255 14.42 -29.18 -8.81
C SER A 255 15.46 -28.96 -7.72
N VAL A 256 15.12 -28.19 -6.69
CA VAL A 256 15.99 -27.97 -5.53
C VAL A 256 15.50 -28.86 -4.39
N TYR A 257 16.40 -29.68 -3.86
CA TYR A 257 16.15 -30.50 -2.68
C TYR A 257 16.95 -29.89 -1.53
N ALA A 258 16.27 -29.57 -0.43
CA ALA A 258 16.98 -29.30 0.81
C ALA A 258 17.44 -30.66 1.37
N THR A 259 18.73 -30.82 1.61
CA THR A 259 19.22 -31.90 2.47
C THR A 259 18.94 -31.48 3.91
N ASP A 260 18.18 -32.30 4.63
CA ASP A 260 17.90 -32.11 6.06
C ASP A 260 19.19 -32.15 6.89
#